data_AF-A0A9P6FKC4-F1
#
_entry.id   AF-A0A9P6FKC4-F1
#
_cell.length_a   1.000
_cell.length_b   1.000
_cell.length_c   1.000
_cell.angle_alpha   90.00
_cell.angle_beta   90.00
_cell.angle_gamma   90.00
#
_symmetry.space_group_name_H-M   'P 1'
#
loop_
_entity.id
_entity.type
_entity.pdbx_description
1 polymer ?
#
loop_
_entity_poly.entity_id
_entity_poly.type
_entity_poly.pdbx_seq_one_letter_code
_entity_poly.pdbx_strand_id
1 'polypeptide(L)'
;MLRSAVSTLRRLPTAQWTATRSFSSSLATQNVGFGLNQDQAAIQDLARTFAENEIIPVAAHHDRTGEYPTELIRKAWELGLVNTHVPEKYGGIGLGVFEGSLVSEELAYGCSGIQTAIEANGLAEAPLMVAANDFQMKKYLGRMTEEPLMAAYCVTEPGAGSDVAGIQTKAVKKGDKWVINGQKMWITNGGKANWGCRVELFFFKAADLENGPCL
;
A
#
# COMPACT_ATOMS: atom_id res chain seq x y z
N MET A 1 -38.86 -31.89 64.80
CA MET A 1 -39.11 -33.33 64.55
C MET A 1 -37.93 -33.90 63.77
N LEU A 2 -37.39 -35.05 64.22
CA LEU A 2 -36.39 -35.94 63.58
C LEU A 2 -34.98 -35.35 63.32
N ARG A 3 -33.93 -35.63 64.12
CA ARG A 3 -33.11 -36.87 64.32
C ARG A 3 -32.42 -37.39 63.04
N SER A 4 -31.08 -37.37 63.04
CA SER A 4 -30.12 -38.47 62.75
C SER A 4 -28.81 -37.88 62.17
N ALA A 5 -27.72 -37.73 62.95
CA ALA A 5 -26.62 -38.71 63.16
C ALA A 5 -25.81 -38.96 61.86
N VAL A 6 -24.47 -38.88 61.80
CA VAL A 6 -23.49 -39.70 62.50
C VAL A 6 -22.08 -39.12 62.26
N SER A 7 -21.26 -39.19 63.32
CA SER A 7 -19.80 -39.23 63.40
C SER A 7 -19.08 -39.84 62.17
N THR A 8 -17.93 -39.30 61.75
CA THR A 8 -16.61 -39.98 61.80
C THR A 8 -15.55 -39.04 61.20
N LEU A 9 -14.73 -38.44 62.05
CA LEU A 9 -13.53 -37.69 61.67
C LEU A 9 -12.46 -38.67 61.17
N ARG A 10 -12.23 -38.69 59.86
CA ARG A 10 -11.06 -39.34 59.24
C ARG A 10 -10.00 -38.28 58.97
N ARG A 11 -8.84 -38.42 59.61
CA ARG A 11 -7.63 -37.64 59.31
C ARG A 11 -7.15 -37.94 57.88
N LEU A 12 -6.75 -36.91 57.14
CA LEU A 12 -5.87 -37.02 55.98
C LEU A 12 -4.81 -35.90 56.01
N PRO A 13 -3.63 -36.13 55.41
CA PRO A 13 -2.37 -35.54 55.84
C PRO A 13 -1.99 -34.25 55.10
N THR A 14 -1.17 -33.43 55.76
CA THR A 14 -0.38 -32.35 55.18
C THR A 14 0.55 -32.87 54.09
N ALA A 15 0.45 -32.35 52.86
CA ALA A 15 1.55 -32.40 51.90
C ALA A 15 1.43 -31.31 50.81
N GLN A 16 2.33 -30.33 50.93
CA GLN A 16 3.15 -29.75 49.86
C GLN A 16 2.46 -29.06 48.67
N TRP A 17 2.44 -27.73 48.76
CA TRP A 17 2.56 -26.84 47.61
C TRP A 17 3.73 -27.29 46.71
N THR A 18 3.42 -27.73 45.50
CA THR A 18 4.37 -27.84 44.40
C THR A 18 3.98 -26.84 43.33
N ALA A 19 4.68 -25.71 43.32
CA ALA A 19 4.67 -24.76 42.23
C ALA A 19 5.29 -25.45 41.00
N THR A 20 4.44 -26.02 40.15
CA THR A 20 4.89 -26.59 38.87
C THR A 20 4.94 -25.45 37.87
N ARG A 21 6.12 -24.81 37.75
CA ARG A 21 6.45 -24.01 36.56
C ARG A 21 6.62 -24.98 35.39
N SER A 22 5.56 -25.22 34.64
CA SER A 22 5.69 -25.78 33.29
C SER A 22 6.06 -24.67 32.32
N PHE A 23 7.33 -24.30 32.29
CA PHE A 23 7.94 -23.71 31.09
C PHE A 23 8.71 -24.81 30.39
N SER A 24 7.99 -25.68 29.67
CA SER A 24 8.59 -26.40 28.57
C SER A 24 8.35 -25.53 27.34
N SER A 25 9.29 -24.63 27.06
CA SER A 25 9.35 -23.99 25.75
C SER A 25 9.60 -25.10 24.74
N SER A 26 8.57 -25.53 24.02
CA SER A 26 8.81 -26.23 22.77
C SER A 26 9.69 -25.32 21.93
N LEU A 27 10.89 -25.78 21.62
CA LEU A 27 11.70 -25.18 20.57
C LEU A 27 10.82 -25.17 19.32
N ALA A 28 10.24 -24.00 19.01
CA ALA A 28 9.61 -23.79 17.74
C ALA A 28 10.72 -24.02 16.72
N THR A 29 10.65 -25.14 16.01
CA THR A 29 11.31 -25.27 14.73
C THR A 29 10.92 -24.01 13.97
N GLN A 30 11.88 -23.11 13.70
CA GLN A 30 11.64 -22.02 12.75
C GLN A 30 11.49 -22.67 11.37
N ASN A 31 10.32 -23.26 11.15
CA ASN A 31 9.86 -23.68 9.84
C ASN A 31 9.41 -22.43 9.10
N VAL A 32 9.82 -22.31 7.84
CA VAL A 32 9.30 -21.29 6.93
C VAL A 32 7.79 -21.51 6.79
N GLY A 33 7.00 -20.52 7.21
CA GLY A 33 5.55 -20.53 7.07
C GLY A 33 5.14 -19.88 5.75
N PHE A 34 4.33 -20.59 4.94
CA PHE A 34 3.79 -20.10 3.67
C PHE A 34 2.30 -19.75 3.73
N GLY A 35 1.68 -19.93 4.90
CA GLY A 35 0.27 -19.59 5.09
C GLY A 35 0.07 -18.10 5.33
N LEU A 36 -1.01 -17.55 4.79
CA LEU A 36 -1.46 -16.20 5.11
C LEU A 36 -1.98 -16.13 6.55
N ASN A 37 -1.75 -15.00 7.21
CA ASN A 37 -2.45 -14.71 8.45
C ASN A 37 -3.92 -14.34 8.17
N GLN A 38 -4.72 -14.19 9.23
CA GLN A 38 -6.16 -13.92 9.09
C GLN A 38 -6.46 -12.60 8.38
N ASP A 39 -5.69 -11.54 8.65
CA ASP A 39 -5.87 -10.23 8.04
C ASP A 39 -5.48 -10.25 6.55
N GLN A 40 -4.39 -10.95 6.22
CA GLN A 40 -3.93 -11.19 4.85
C GLN A 40 -4.93 -12.01 4.03
N ALA A 41 -5.54 -13.04 4.63
CA ALA A 41 -6.59 -13.81 3.98
C ALA A 41 -7.85 -12.95 3.76
N ALA A 42 -8.24 -12.13 4.74
CA ALA A 42 -9.39 -11.25 4.62
C ALA A 42 -9.23 -10.18 3.53
N ILE A 43 -8.03 -9.56 3.41
CA ILE A 43 -7.79 -8.57 2.36
C ILE A 43 -7.73 -9.21 0.96
N GLN A 44 -7.17 -10.43 0.87
CA GLN A 44 -7.18 -11.21 -0.36
C GLN A 44 -8.62 -11.52 -0.79
N ASP A 45 -9.46 -12.02 0.12
CA ASP A 45 -10.86 -12.36 -0.18
C ASP A 45 -11.68 -11.13 -0.59
N LEU A 46 -11.42 -9.97 0.04
CA LEU A 46 -12.05 -8.70 -0.35
C LEU A 46 -11.66 -8.29 -1.77
N ALA A 47 -10.36 -8.32 -2.09
CA ALA A 47 -9.86 -7.96 -3.42
C ALA A 47 -10.37 -8.92 -4.50
N ARG A 48 -10.42 -10.23 -4.21
CA ARG A 48 -10.99 -11.25 -5.10
C ARG A 48 -12.46 -11.01 -5.38
N THR A 49 -13.24 -10.78 -4.31
CA THR A 49 -14.68 -10.51 -4.43
C THR A 49 -14.94 -9.27 -5.29
N PHE A 50 -14.12 -8.22 -5.14
CA PHE A 50 -14.20 -7.03 -5.98
C PHE A 50 -13.82 -7.33 -7.44
N ALA A 51 -12.74 -8.07 -7.67
CA ALA A 51 -12.33 -8.45 -9.02
C ALA A 51 -13.41 -9.26 -9.75
N GLU A 52 -14.00 -10.26 -9.10
CA GLU A 52 -15.03 -11.13 -9.67
C GLU A 52 -16.33 -10.38 -9.99
N ASN A 53 -16.80 -9.53 -9.07
CA ASN A 53 -18.11 -8.91 -9.19
C ASN A 53 -18.10 -7.58 -9.96
N GLU A 54 -16.99 -6.84 -9.91
CA GLU A 54 -16.92 -5.47 -10.45
C GLU A 54 -15.97 -5.36 -11.65
N ILE A 55 -14.82 -6.05 -11.65
CA ILE A 55 -13.81 -5.91 -12.73
C ILE A 55 -14.11 -6.86 -13.90
N ILE A 56 -14.22 -8.17 -13.66
CA ILE A 56 -14.39 -9.19 -14.71
C ILE A 56 -15.55 -8.88 -15.66
N PRO A 57 -16.75 -8.46 -15.18
CA PRO A 57 -17.89 -8.23 -16.07
C PRO A 57 -17.68 -7.11 -17.09
N VAL A 58 -16.85 -6.11 -16.77
CA VAL A 58 -16.63 -4.91 -17.61
C VAL A 58 -15.25 -4.87 -18.26
N ALA A 59 -14.33 -5.77 -17.90
CA ALA A 59 -12.96 -5.82 -18.41
C ALA A 59 -12.90 -5.81 -19.95
N ALA A 60 -13.68 -6.67 -20.61
CA ALA A 60 -13.71 -6.76 -22.08
C ALA A 60 -14.33 -5.54 -22.76
N HIS A 61 -15.13 -4.73 -22.04
CA HIS A 61 -15.63 -3.47 -22.56
C HIS A 61 -14.51 -2.42 -22.54
N HIS A 62 -13.87 -2.22 -21.38
CA HIS A 62 -12.77 -1.28 -21.21
C HIS A 62 -11.59 -1.57 -22.14
N ASP A 63 -11.27 -2.84 -22.38
CA ASP A 63 -10.24 -3.25 -23.34
C ASP A 63 -10.57 -2.80 -24.77
N ARG A 64 -11.83 -3.00 -25.22
CA ARG A 64 -12.25 -2.65 -26.58
C ARG A 64 -12.45 -1.16 -26.80
N THR A 65 -12.94 -0.43 -25.80
CA THR A 65 -13.23 1.00 -25.92
C THR A 65 -12.04 1.88 -25.55
N GLY A 66 -11.10 1.38 -24.75
CA GLY A 66 -10.01 2.17 -24.17
C GLY A 66 -10.49 3.20 -23.15
N GLU A 67 -11.74 3.11 -22.69
CA GLU A 67 -12.30 4.04 -21.70
C GLU A 67 -11.63 3.87 -20.34
N TYR A 68 -11.27 4.99 -19.72
CA TYR A 68 -10.62 4.99 -18.41
C TYR A 68 -11.62 4.58 -17.30
N PRO A 69 -11.29 3.59 -16.46
CA PRO A 69 -12.22 2.96 -15.52
C PRO A 69 -12.45 3.79 -14.23
N THR A 70 -12.83 5.06 -14.38
CA THR A 70 -12.97 6.04 -13.27
C THR A 70 -13.89 5.54 -12.15
N GLU A 71 -15.06 4.99 -12.51
CA GLU A 71 -16.03 4.53 -11.52
C GLU A 71 -15.54 3.28 -10.76
N LEU A 72 -14.84 2.37 -11.43
CA LEU A 72 -14.24 1.21 -10.77
C LEU A 72 -13.14 1.63 -9.80
N ILE A 73 -12.29 2.57 -10.21
CA ILE A 73 -11.24 3.12 -9.34
C ILE A 73 -11.87 3.76 -8.09
N ARG A 74 -12.95 4.53 -8.25
CA ARG A 74 -13.66 5.12 -7.10
C ARG A 74 -14.19 4.04 -6.16
N LYS A 75 -14.85 3.00 -6.68
CA LYS A 75 -15.34 1.87 -5.86
C LYS A 75 -14.19 1.14 -5.16
N ALA A 76 -13.08 0.89 -5.86
CA ALA A 76 -11.89 0.26 -5.29
C ALA A 76 -11.30 1.11 -4.16
N TRP A 77 -11.26 2.43 -4.32
CA TRP A 77 -10.79 3.37 -3.31
C TRP A 77 -11.69 3.39 -2.07
N GLU A 78 -13.03 3.36 -2.25
CA GLU A 78 -14.00 3.27 -1.15
C GLU A 78 -13.84 1.97 -0.32
N LEU A 79 -13.36 0.90 -0.95
CA LEU A 79 -13.06 -0.38 -0.30
C LEU A 79 -11.65 -0.46 0.31
N GLY A 80 -10.83 0.58 0.14
CA GLY A 80 -9.45 0.58 0.64
C GLY A 80 -8.46 -0.26 -0.20
N LEU A 81 -8.80 -0.56 -1.45
CA LEU A 81 -7.96 -1.33 -2.38
C LEU A 81 -7.03 -0.44 -3.23
N VAL A 82 -6.97 0.85 -2.92
CA VAL A 82 -6.18 1.88 -3.63
C VAL A 82 -5.36 2.66 -2.59
N ASN A 83 -4.14 3.08 -2.95
CA ASN A 83 -3.22 3.82 -2.06
C ASN A 83 -2.93 3.05 -0.75
N THR A 84 -2.84 1.72 -0.84
CA THR A 84 -2.74 0.78 0.30
C THR A 84 -1.54 1.05 1.21
N HIS A 85 -0.44 1.55 0.64
CA HIS A 85 0.81 1.81 1.36
C HIS A 85 0.85 3.15 2.10
N VAL A 86 -0.12 4.04 1.87
CA VAL A 86 -0.12 5.36 2.52
C VAL A 86 -0.19 5.18 4.04
N PRO A 87 0.77 5.73 4.82
CA PRO A 87 0.77 5.56 6.28
C PRO A 87 -0.49 6.11 6.95
N GLU A 88 -0.92 5.46 8.05
CA GLU A 88 -2.06 5.90 8.86
C GLU A 88 -1.97 7.36 9.32
N LYS A 89 -0.76 7.86 9.60
CA LYS A 89 -0.49 9.25 9.96
C LYS A 89 -1.04 10.26 8.92
N TYR A 90 -1.13 9.85 7.66
CA TYR A 90 -1.63 10.66 6.56
C TYR A 90 -3.02 10.25 6.08
N GLY A 91 -3.74 9.39 6.83
CA GLY A 91 -5.11 8.97 6.52
C GLY A 91 -5.22 7.68 5.69
N GLY A 92 -4.12 6.98 5.42
CA GLY A 92 -4.13 5.71 4.70
C GLY A 92 -4.23 4.48 5.60
N ILE A 93 -4.13 3.30 5.00
CA ILE A 93 -4.25 2.01 5.71
C ILE A 93 -2.88 1.49 6.20
N GLY A 94 -1.78 2.00 5.63
CA GLY A 94 -0.43 1.67 6.09
C GLY A 94 -0.02 0.22 5.84
N LEU A 95 -0.55 -0.42 4.79
CA LEU A 95 -0.25 -1.81 4.46
C LEU A 95 1.18 -1.99 3.96
N GLY A 96 1.76 -3.15 4.26
CA GLY A 96 3.08 -3.55 3.77
C GLY A 96 3.05 -3.93 2.28
N VAL A 97 4.24 -4.08 1.70
CA VAL A 97 4.42 -4.50 0.30
C VAL A 97 3.80 -5.88 0.04
N PHE A 98 3.81 -6.77 1.03
CA PHE A 98 3.25 -8.11 0.89
C PHE A 98 1.72 -8.06 0.77
N GLU A 99 1.04 -7.33 1.66
CA GLU A 99 -0.40 -7.13 1.60
C GLU A 99 -0.81 -6.40 0.31
N GLY A 100 -0.03 -5.40 -0.12
CA GLY A 100 -0.24 -4.75 -1.42
C GLY A 100 -0.12 -5.72 -2.59
N SER A 101 0.84 -6.66 -2.54
CA SER A 101 1.00 -7.70 -3.57
C SER A 101 -0.19 -8.66 -3.64
N LEU A 102 -0.77 -9.04 -2.49
CA LEU A 102 -1.97 -9.87 -2.45
C LEU A 102 -3.16 -9.17 -3.11
N VAL A 103 -3.37 -7.88 -2.81
CA VAL A 103 -4.42 -7.07 -3.46
C VAL A 103 -4.17 -6.96 -4.96
N SER A 104 -2.93 -6.65 -5.34
CA SER A 104 -2.50 -6.48 -6.74
C SER A 104 -2.75 -7.74 -7.57
N GLU A 105 -2.42 -8.92 -7.04
CA GLU A 105 -2.64 -10.22 -7.69
C GLU A 105 -4.12 -10.46 -8.02
N GLU A 106 -5.00 -10.27 -7.03
CA GLU A 106 -6.44 -10.50 -7.20
C GLU A 106 -7.09 -9.50 -8.16
N LEU A 107 -6.70 -8.21 -8.09
CA LEU A 107 -7.19 -7.21 -9.04
C LEU A 107 -6.72 -7.50 -10.48
N ALA A 108 -5.46 -7.93 -10.62
CA ALA A 108 -4.87 -8.27 -11.92
C ALA A 108 -5.51 -9.52 -12.54
N TYR A 109 -5.95 -10.48 -11.71
CA TYR A 109 -6.72 -11.63 -12.16
C TYR A 109 -8.02 -11.21 -12.87
N GLY A 110 -8.67 -10.13 -12.39
CA GLY A 110 -9.83 -9.55 -13.06
C GLY A 110 -9.46 -8.84 -14.37
N CYS A 111 -8.57 -7.86 -14.31
CA CYS A 111 -8.05 -7.16 -15.48
C CYS A 111 -6.76 -6.40 -15.14
N SER A 112 -5.65 -6.80 -15.74
CA SER A 112 -4.35 -6.14 -15.55
C SER A 112 -4.31 -4.68 -16.03
N GLY A 113 -5.13 -4.30 -17.03
CA GLY A 113 -5.22 -2.91 -17.48
C GLY A 113 -5.85 -1.99 -16.44
N ILE A 114 -6.94 -2.43 -15.81
CA ILE A 114 -7.61 -1.70 -14.73
C ILE A 114 -6.73 -1.68 -13.48
N GLN A 115 -6.14 -2.83 -13.11
CA GLN A 115 -5.22 -2.92 -11.99
C GLN A 115 -3.99 -2.02 -12.20
N THR A 116 -3.43 -1.94 -13.40
CA THR A 116 -2.30 -1.04 -13.72
C THR A 116 -2.64 0.44 -13.48
N ALA A 117 -3.87 0.85 -13.79
CA ALA A 117 -4.32 2.21 -13.52
C ALA A 117 -4.37 2.50 -12.01
N ILE A 118 -4.80 1.53 -11.20
CA ILE A 118 -4.84 1.61 -9.72
C ILE A 118 -3.43 1.63 -9.13
N GLU A 119 -2.59 0.66 -9.49
CA GLU A 119 -1.25 0.44 -8.95
C GLU A 119 -0.28 1.59 -9.27
N ALA A 120 -0.50 2.29 -10.38
CA ALA A 120 0.34 3.42 -10.78
C ALA A 120 0.37 4.56 -9.74
N ASN A 121 -0.64 4.67 -8.87
CA ASN A 121 -0.57 5.56 -7.71
C ASN A 121 0.57 5.18 -6.77
N GLY A 122 0.68 3.89 -6.41
CA GLY A 122 1.73 3.37 -5.54
C GLY A 122 3.14 3.66 -6.10
N LEU A 123 3.31 3.61 -7.42
CA LEU A 123 4.58 3.98 -8.08
C LEU A 123 4.94 5.47 -7.88
N ALA A 124 3.94 6.36 -7.89
CA ALA A 124 4.16 7.78 -7.68
C ALA A 124 4.33 8.14 -6.18
N GLU A 125 3.66 7.39 -5.30
CA GLU A 125 3.70 7.56 -3.84
C GLU A 125 5.00 7.02 -3.22
N ALA A 126 5.56 5.93 -3.76
CA ALA A 126 6.77 5.30 -3.22
C ALA A 126 7.96 6.27 -3.07
N PRO A 127 8.31 7.11 -4.06
CA PRO A 127 9.33 8.14 -3.87
C PRO A 127 8.97 9.09 -2.70
N LEU A 128 7.74 9.59 -2.62
CA LEU A 128 7.35 10.48 -1.51
C LEU A 128 7.56 9.82 -0.15
N MET A 129 7.17 8.55 -0.01
CA MET A 129 7.33 7.83 1.26
C MET A 129 8.81 7.61 1.63
N VAL A 130 9.70 7.49 0.65
CA VAL A 130 11.12 7.21 0.90
C VAL A 130 11.94 8.46 1.20
N ALA A 131 11.70 9.60 0.53
CA ALA A 131 12.60 10.76 0.66
C ALA A 131 11.91 12.12 0.84
N ALA A 132 10.59 12.19 0.95
CA ALA A 132 9.92 13.47 1.20
C ALA A 132 9.92 13.84 2.69
N ASN A 133 9.77 15.12 2.98
CA ASN A 133 9.56 15.60 4.34
C ASN A 133 8.07 15.47 4.77
N ASP A 134 7.81 15.66 6.07
CA ASP A 134 6.47 15.54 6.66
C ASP A 134 5.43 16.44 5.99
N PHE A 135 5.81 17.68 5.66
CA PHE A 135 4.92 18.62 4.98
C PHE A 135 4.52 18.13 3.58
N GLN A 136 5.47 17.61 2.80
CA GLN A 136 5.21 17.05 1.49
C GLN A 136 4.37 15.77 1.57
N MET A 137 4.71 14.85 2.47
CA MET A 137 3.92 13.63 2.69
C MET A 137 2.48 13.97 3.04
N LYS A 138 2.24 14.85 4.04
CA LYS A 138 0.89 15.27 4.42
C LYS A 138 0.13 15.92 3.26
N LYS A 139 0.79 16.79 2.48
CA LYS A 139 0.15 17.52 1.38
C LYS A 139 -0.22 16.63 0.19
N TYR A 140 0.64 15.69 -0.18
CA TYR A 140 0.48 14.88 -1.39
C TYR A 140 -0.15 13.50 -1.13
N LEU A 141 0.14 12.86 0.00
CA LEU A 141 -0.51 11.60 0.36
C LEU A 141 -1.89 11.86 0.98
N GLY A 142 -2.04 12.89 1.82
CA GLY A 142 -3.33 13.21 2.45
C GLY A 142 -4.46 13.49 1.46
N ARG A 143 -4.17 14.19 0.35
CA ARG A 143 -5.19 14.40 -0.72
C ARG A 143 -5.62 13.09 -1.40
N MET A 144 -4.75 12.09 -1.44
CA MET A 144 -5.03 10.78 -2.07
C MET A 144 -5.90 9.91 -1.18
N THR A 145 -5.95 10.21 0.13
CA THR A 145 -6.82 9.55 1.11
C THR A 145 -8.12 10.32 1.36
N GLU A 146 -8.18 11.60 0.95
CA GLU A 146 -9.40 12.43 1.03
C GLU A 146 -10.32 12.22 -0.17
N GLU A 147 -9.75 12.05 -1.37
CA GLU A 147 -10.47 11.85 -2.62
C GLU A 147 -9.81 10.75 -3.46
N PRO A 148 -10.55 10.06 -4.36
CA PRO A 148 -10.02 9.02 -5.25
C PRO A 148 -9.20 9.63 -6.40
N LEU A 149 -8.14 10.35 -6.07
CA LEU A 149 -7.25 11.00 -7.01
C LEU A 149 -6.25 10.01 -7.60
N MET A 150 -5.82 10.31 -8.82
CA MET A 150 -4.75 9.56 -9.49
C MET A 150 -3.43 10.31 -9.42
N ALA A 151 -2.34 9.57 -9.40
CA ALA A 151 -0.99 10.08 -9.52
C ALA A 151 -0.25 9.36 -10.65
N ALA A 152 0.84 9.97 -11.12
CA ALA A 152 1.65 9.44 -12.19
C ALA A 152 3.14 9.48 -11.86
N TYR A 153 3.91 8.51 -12.35
CA TYR A 153 5.36 8.48 -12.21
C TYR A 153 6.02 8.78 -13.57
N CYS A 154 6.80 9.84 -13.62
CA CYS A 154 7.27 10.48 -14.86
C CYS A 154 8.79 10.32 -15.02
N VAL A 155 9.22 9.22 -15.64
CA VAL A 155 10.66 8.93 -15.88
C VAL A 155 10.95 8.81 -17.36
N THR A 156 10.30 7.87 -18.02
CA THR A 156 10.57 7.48 -19.40
C THR A 156 10.44 8.64 -20.36
N GLU A 157 11.41 8.76 -21.25
CA GLU A 157 11.47 9.73 -22.34
C GLU A 157 11.50 9.01 -23.69
N PRO A 158 11.18 9.69 -24.80
CA PRO A 158 11.26 9.08 -26.13
C PRO A 158 12.63 8.46 -26.44
N GLY A 159 13.71 9.03 -25.90
CA GLY A 159 15.09 8.56 -26.11
C GLY A 159 15.68 7.73 -24.96
N ALA A 160 14.96 7.56 -23.84
CA ALA A 160 15.50 6.93 -22.63
C ALA A 160 14.40 6.22 -21.83
N GLY A 161 14.45 4.88 -21.81
CA GLY A 161 13.55 4.02 -21.03
C GLY A 161 14.33 3.08 -20.11
N SER A 162 14.97 2.06 -20.69
CA SER A 162 15.85 1.15 -19.93
C SER A 162 17.08 1.85 -19.36
N ASP A 163 17.65 2.81 -20.10
CA ASP A 163 18.73 3.69 -19.63
C ASP A 163 18.14 4.93 -18.95
N VAL A 164 17.79 4.80 -17.68
CA VAL A 164 17.26 5.91 -16.87
C VAL A 164 18.31 7.01 -16.65
N ALA A 165 19.61 6.69 -16.69
CA ALA A 165 20.66 7.70 -16.55
C ALA A 165 20.78 8.59 -17.80
N GLY A 166 20.30 8.12 -18.95
CA GLY A 166 20.31 8.83 -20.23
C GLY A 166 19.19 9.87 -20.43
N ILE A 167 18.33 10.10 -19.45
CA ILE A 167 17.25 11.11 -19.54
C ILE A 167 17.79 12.52 -19.83
N GLN A 168 17.04 13.29 -20.62
CA GLN A 168 17.42 14.61 -21.12
C GLN A 168 16.58 15.75 -20.55
N THR A 169 15.47 15.46 -19.83
CA THR A 169 14.69 16.48 -19.14
C THR A 169 15.59 17.25 -18.17
N LYS A 170 15.58 18.57 -18.30
CA LYS A 170 16.39 19.47 -17.46
C LYS A 170 15.51 20.13 -16.41
N ALA A 171 15.99 20.18 -15.18
CA ALA A 171 15.46 21.04 -14.13
C ALA A 171 16.51 22.11 -13.80
N VAL A 172 16.14 23.39 -13.98
CA VAL A 172 17.04 24.53 -13.71
C VAL A 172 16.43 25.39 -12.62
N LYS A 173 17.15 25.55 -11.50
CA LYS A 173 16.74 26.41 -10.40
C LYS A 173 16.82 27.89 -10.82
N LYS A 174 15.73 28.63 -10.64
CA LYS A 174 15.62 30.08 -10.88
C LYS A 174 14.98 30.74 -9.66
N GLY A 175 15.82 31.24 -8.76
CA GLY A 175 15.39 31.74 -7.45
C GLY A 175 14.81 30.59 -6.62
N ASP A 176 13.58 30.77 -6.12
CA ASP A 176 12.90 29.79 -5.26
C ASP A 176 12.17 28.67 -6.04
N LYS A 177 12.23 28.70 -7.38
CA LYS A 177 11.47 27.78 -8.25
C LYS A 177 12.38 26.97 -9.18
N TRP A 178 11.88 25.82 -9.62
CA TRP A 178 12.52 24.99 -10.63
C TRP A 178 11.79 25.13 -11.98
N VAL A 179 12.54 25.43 -13.04
CA VAL A 179 12.04 25.42 -14.42
C VAL A 179 12.40 24.10 -15.05
N ILE A 180 11.38 23.33 -15.45
CA ILE A 180 11.54 22.00 -16.02
C ILE A 180 11.26 22.05 -17.51
N ASN A 181 12.17 21.52 -18.32
CA ASN A 181 12.02 21.47 -19.76
C ASN A 181 12.45 20.09 -20.29
N GLY A 182 11.54 19.42 -20.99
CA GLY A 182 11.74 18.08 -21.50
C GLY A 182 10.42 17.43 -21.92
N GLN A 183 10.51 16.22 -22.46
CA GLN A 183 9.35 15.45 -22.92
C GLN A 183 9.38 14.07 -22.25
N LYS A 184 8.23 13.67 -21.70
CA LYS A 184 8.01 12.34 -21.13
C LYS A 184 7.12 11.51 -22.07
N MET A 185 7.27 10.19 -22.01
CA MET A 185 6.57 9.24 -22.86
C MET A 185 6.13 8.02 -22.05
N TRP A 186 5.01 7.40 -22.41
CA TRP A 186 4.47 6.19 -21.76
C TRP A 186 4.13 6.37 -20.28
N ILE A 187 3.58 7.53 -19.92
CA ILE A 187 3.22 7.83 -18.53
C ILE A 187 1.83 7.30 -18.22
N THR A 188 1.76 6.20 -17.48
CA THR A 188 0.50 5.67 -16.91
C THR A 188 -0.18 6.75 -16.08
N ASN A 189 -1.49 6.89 -16.25
CA ASN A 189 -2.32 7.95 -15.66
C ASN A 189 -1.94 9.39 -16.07
N GLY A 190 -1.06 9.60 -17.05
CA GLY A 190 -0.55 10.94 -17.39
C GLY A 190 -1.64 11.99 -17.70
N GLY A 191 -2.74 11.58 -18.33
CA GLY A 191 -3.89 12.46 -18.62
C GLY A 191 -4.96 12.53 -17.53
N LYS A 192 -4.82 11.76 -16.44
CA LYS A 192 -5.80 11.65 -15.34
C LYS A 192 -5.23 12.02 -13.97
N ALA A 193 -3.91 12.13 -13.86
CA ALA A 193 -3.22 12.39 -12.60
C ALA A 193 -3.42 13.83 -12.10
N ASN A 194 -3.73 13.97 -10.81
CA ASN A 194 -3.74 15.24 -10.10
C ASN A 194 -2.31 15.79 -9.90
N TRP A 195 -1.37 14.90 -9.62
CA TRP A 195 0.04 15.22 -9.49
C TRP A 195 0.90 14.08 -10.06
N GLY A 196 2.09 14.44 -10.53
CA GLY A 196 3.05 13.47 -11.04
C GLY A 196 4.40 13.61 -10.37
N CYS A 197 4.99 12.50 -9.92
CA CYS A 197 6.35 12.47 -9.43
C CYS A 197 7.31 12.44 -10.64
N ARG A 198 8.09 13.51 -10.81
CA ARG A 198 9.13 13.61 -11.83
C ARG A 198 10.48 13.31 -11.17
N VAL A 199 11.20 12.34 -11.70
CA VAL A 199 12.44 11.84 -11.09
C VAL A 199 13.53 12.92 -11.02
N GLU A 200 13.54 13.87 -11.93
CA GLU A 200 14.48 14.99 -11.91
C GLU A 200 14.26 15.84 -10.67
N LEU A 201 13.02 16.25 -10.39
CA LEU A 201 12.69 17.00 -9.18
C LEU A 201 13.01 16.22 -7.91
N PHE A 202 12.91 14.89 -7.97
CA PHE A 202 13.19 14.03 -6.83
C PHE A 202 14.70 13.96 -6.52
N PHE A 203 15.55 13.71 -7.53
CA PHE A 203 17.01 13.71 -7.37
C PHE A 203 17.58 15.11 -7.11
N PHE A 204 17.10 16.14 -7.80
CA PHE A 204 17.60 17.51 -7.61
C PHE A 204 17.20 18.07 -6.25
N LYS A 205 16.02 17.71 -5.73
CA LYS A 205 15.62 18.12 -4.38
C LYS A 205 16.32 17.33 -3.29
N ALA A 206 16.62 16.04 -3.51
CA ALA A 206 17.48 15.26 -2.61
C ALA A 206 18.90 15.83 -2.54
N ALA A 207 19.44 16.36 -3.64
CA ALA A 207 20.71 17.09 -3.66
C ALA A 207 20.64 18.49 -3.01
N ASP A 208 19.47 19.14 -3.03
CA ASP A 208 19.21 20.46 -2.41
C ASP A 208 18.75 20.39 -0.94
N LEU A 209 18.68 19.19 -0.33
CA LEU A 209 18.24 19.00 1.07
C LEU A 209 19.12 19.72 2.12
N GLU A 210 20.27 20.28 1.74
CA GLU A 210 21.05 21.17 2.59
C GLU A 210 20.38 22.55 2.82
N ASN A 211 19.36 22.93 2.04
CA ASN A 211 18.79 24.30 2.07
C ASN A 211 17.25 24.37 2.22
N GLY A 212 16.64 23.50 3.02
CA GLY A 212 15.27 23.68 3.53
C GLY A 212 14.12 23.48 2.51
N PRO A 213 12.85 23.56 2.96
CA PRO A 213 11.70 23.20 2.13
C PRO A 213 11.30 24.36 1.21
N CYS A 214 11.84 24.38 -0.01
CA CYS A 214 11.37 25.29 -1.06
C CYS A 214 10.32 24.60 -1.96
N LEU A 215 9.17 25.24 -2.14
CA LEU A 215 8.19 25.06 -3.22
C LEU A 215 8.07 26.39 -3.98
#